data_AF-A0A0J6G3J2-F1
#
_entry.id   AF-A0A0J6G3J2-F1
#
_cell.length_a   1.000
_cell.length_b   1.000
_cell.length_c   1.000
_cell.angle_alpha   90.00
_cell.angle_beta   90.00
_cell.angle_gamma   90.00
#
_symmetry.space_group_name_H-M   'P 1'
#
loop_
_entity.id
_entity.type
_entity.pdbx_description
1 polymer ?
#
loop_
_entity_poly.entity_id
_entity_poly.type
_entity_poly.pdbx_seq_one_letter_code
_entity_poly.pdbx_strand_id
1 'polypeptide(L)'
;MKRGRSTGAPTRAQQARFDAIREVGCIVARSLGLGHVPCEIHHLTVGGKHGAPRRGHDYTVGLNSWSHRGEPFGGMSAAQCEAMFGPSYARQPRAFREQIGRDDYLLDLQNTLIEQHTARAA
;
A
#
# COMPACT_ATOMS: atom_id res chain seq x y z
N MET A 1 -25.99 -12.21 -9.22
CA MET A 1 -24.53 -11.94 -9.30
C MET A 1 -24.14 -11.01 -8.16
N LYS A 2 -23.30 -11.44 -7.22
CA LYS A 2 -22.81 -10.55 -6.15
C LYS A 2 -21.96 -9.48 -6.83
N ARG A 3 -22.49 -8.25 -6.96
CA ARG A 3 -21.70 -7.09 -7.38
C ARG A 3 -20.45 -7.10 -6.51
N GLY A 4 -19.26 -7.18 -7.10
CA GLY A 4 -18.02 -7.11 -6.35
C GLY A 4 -18.07 -5.90 -5.42
N ARG A 5 -17.40 -6.00 -4.26
CA ARG A 5 -17.22 -4.93 -3.26
C ARG A 5 -16.39 -3.75 -3.81
N SER A 6 -16.61 -3.42 -5.07
CA SER A 6 -15.83 -2.52 -5.88
C SER A 6 -16.33 -1.11 -5.65
N THR A 7 -15.39 -0.24 -5.33
CA THR A 7 -15.50 1.18 -5.69
C THR A 7 -15.83 1.28 -7.19
N GLY A 8 -16.52 2.33 -7.62
CA GLY A 8 -16.86 2.53 -9.03
C GLY A 8 -15.63 2.70 -9.94
N ALA A 9 -15.82 3.29 -11.12
CA ALA A 9 -14.68 3.76 -11.89
C ALA A 9 -14.03 4.96 -11.15
N PRO A 10 -12.69 5.08 -11.12
CA PRO A 10 -12.04 6.25 -10.54
C PRO A 10 -12.35 7.49 -11.37
N THR A 11 -12.47 8.64 -10.70
CA THR A 11 -12.44 9.95 -11.38
C THR A 11 -11.05 10.22 -11.97
N ARG A 12 -10.92 11.26 -12.81
CA ARG A 12 -9.61 11.68 -13.32
C ARG A 12 -8.62 12.03 -12.20
N ALA A 13 -9.07 12.69 -11.14
CA ALA A 13 -8.24 13.01 -9.99
C ALA A 13 -7.79 11.75 -9.22
N GLN A 14 -8.69 10.78 -9.06
CA GLN A 14 -8.36 9.49 -8.43
C GLN A 14 -7.40 8.66 -9.29
N GLN A 15 -7.51 8.74 -10.61
CA GLN A 15 -6.54 8.13 -11.51
C GLN A 15 -5.16 8.78 -11.37
N ALA A 16 -5.09 10.11 -11.38
CA ALA A 16 -3.84 10.84 -11.14
C ALA A 16 -3.20 10.49 -9.79
N ARG A 17 -4.01 10.29 -8.74
CA ARG A 17 -3.54 9.75 -7.46
C ARG A 17 -2.90 8.37 -7.63
N PHE A 18 -3.52 7.46 -8.37
CA PHE A 18 -2.95 6.12 -8.58
C PHE A 18 -1.63 6.17 -9.35
N ASP A 19 -1.51 7.07 -10.30
CA ASP A 19 -0.29 7.24 -11.07
C ASP A 19 0.82 7.81 -10.18
N ALA A 20 0.51 8.80 -9.35
CA ALA A 20 1.43 9.31 -8.33
C ALA A 20 1.85 8.21 -7.32
N ILE A 21 0.93 7.34 -6.89
CA ILE A 21 1.28 6.20 -6.01
C ILE A 21 2.29 5.27 -6.69
N ARG A 22 2.13 4.97 -8.00
CA ARG A 22 3.06 4.10 -8.73
C ARG A 22 4.44 4.74 -8.91
N GLU A 23 4.47 6.05 -9.13
CA GLU A 23 5.70 6.83 -9.24
C GLU A 23 6.42 6.96 -7.89
N VAL A 24 5.68 7.10 -6.79
CA VAL A 24 6.22 7.06 -5.43
C VAL A 24 6.76 5.67 -5.10
N GLY A 25 6.03 4.61 -5.46
CA GLY A 25 6.36 3.22 -5.12
C GLY A 25 5.84 2.80 -3.74
N CYS A 26 6.35 1.67 -3.25
CA CYS A 26 5.91 1.08 -1.99
C CYS A 26 6.21 1.96 -0.78
N ILE A 27 5.19 2.29 0.02
CA ILE A 27 5.35 3.15 1.21
C ILE A 27 6.24 2.50 2.28
N VAL A 28 6.21 1.17 2.40
CA VAL A 28 7.05 0.41 3.35
C VAL A 28 8.51 0.43 2.92
N ALA A 29 8.77 0.29 1.61
CA ALA A 29 10.14 0.41 1.11
C ALA A 29 10.69 1.83 1.29
N ARG A 30 9.85 2.85 1.07
CA ARG A 30 10.20 4.25 1.32
C ARG A 30 10.53 4.52 2.78
N SER A 31 9.73 4.03 3.73
CA SER A 31 10.00 4.21 5.17
C SER A 31 11.25 3.49 5.65
N LEU A 32 11.63 2.39 4.98
CA LEU A 32 12.90 1.68 5.23
C LEU A 32 14.11 2.32 4.53
N GLY A 33 13.94 3.41 3.78
CA GLY A 33 15.04 4.08 3.06
C GLY A 33 15.51 3.34 1.80
N LEU A 34 14.74 2.36 1.29
CA LEU A 34 15.10 1.55 0.13
C LEU A 34 14.85 2.24 -1.22
N GLY A 35 14.34 3.48 -1.20
CA GLY A 35 14.01 4.23 -2.41
C GLY A 35 12.75 3.73 -3.11
N HIS A 36 12.73 3.79 -4.44
CA HIS A 36 11.59 3.33 -5.23
C HIS A 36 11.60 1.80 -5.33
N VAL A 37 10.49 1.20 -4.92
CA VAL A 37 10.18 -0.22 -5.19
C VAL A 37 8.80 -0.26 -5.84
N PRO A 38 8.63 -0.93 -7.00
CA PRO A 38 7.34 -1.04 -7.67
C PRO A 38 6.24 -1.55 -6.73
N CYS A 39 5.05 -0.98 -6.89
CA CYS A 39 3.93 -1.27 -6.02
C CYS A 39 2.61 -1.45 -6.77
N GLU A 40 1.66 -2.03 -6.06
CA GLU A 40 0.28 -2.14 -6.46
C GLU A 40 -0.59 -1.23 -5.59
N ILE A 41 -1.72 -0.78 -6.16
CA ILE A 41 -2.69 0.01 -5.43
C ILE A 41 -3.48 -0.89 -4.49
N HIS A 42 -3.33 -0.66 -3.19
CA HIS A 42 -4.08 -1.31 -2.14
C HIS A 42 -5.17 -0.39 -1.60
N HIS A 43 -6.43 -0.83 -1.68
CA HIS A 43 -7.57 -0.11 -1.09
C HIS A 43 -7.71 -0.47 0.40
N LEU A 44 -7.64 0.55 1.24
CA LEU A 44 -7.95 0.41 2.67
C LEU A 44 -9.45 0.11 2.85
N THR A 45 -9.76 -0.66 3.88
CA THR A 45 -11.12 -1.17 4.13
C THR A 45 -11.69 -0.60 5.43
N VAL A 46 -13.01 -0.56 5.54
CA VAL A 46 -13.69 -0.11 6.76
C VAL A 46 -13.29 -1.02 7.92
N GLY A 47 -12.56 -0.46 8.89
CA GLY A 47 -12.04 -1.19 10.04
C GLY A 47 -10.85 -2.11 9.75
N GLY A 48 -10.20 -2.00 8.58
CA GLY A 48 -8.96 -2.71 8.24
C GLY A 48 -9.07 -4.24 8.18
N LYS A 49 -10.29 -4.79 8.08
CA LYS A 49 -10.53 -6.25 8.05
C LYS A 49 -10.56 -6.76 6.62
N HIS A 50 -9.91 -7.90 6.38
CA HIS A 50 -9.97 -8.56 5.07
C HIS A 50 -11.42 -8.86 4.70
N GLY A 51 -11.84 -8.44 3.50
CA GLY A 51 -13.21 -8.55 3.04
C GLY A 51 -14.18 -7.51 3.61
N ALA A 52 -13.75 -6.54 4.42
CA ALA A 52 -14.61 -5.39 4.69
C ALA A 52 -14.80 -4.53 3.42
N PRO A 53 -15.87 -3.72 3.35
CA PRO A 53 -16.04 -2.75 2.28
C PRO A 53 -14.81 -1.84 2.15
N ARG A 54 -14.41 -1.50 0.92
CA ARG A 54 -13.36 -0.52 0.65
C ARG A 54 -13.85 0.87 1.06
N ARG A 55 -12.94 1.72 1.57
CA ARG A 55 -13.26 3.09 1.99
C ARG A 55 -13.45 4.06 0.81
N GLY A 56 -12.89 3.73 -0.37
CA GLY A 56 -12.95 4.57 -1.56
C GLY A 56 -11.61 4.62 -2.29
N HIS A 57 -11.58 5.20 -3.48
CA HIS A 57 -10.34 5.36 -4.26
C HIS A 57 -9.34 6.32 -3.60
N ASP A 58 -9.82 7.28 -2.81
CA ASP A 58 -8.97 8.23 -2.08
C ASP A 58 -8.28 7.60 -0.86
N TYR A 59 -8.73 6.42 -0.45
CA TYR A 59 -8.17 5.63 0.67
C TYR A 59 -7.30 4.49 0.12
N THR A 60 -6.27 4.86 -0.62
CA THR A 60 -5.37 3.94 -1.31
C THR A 60 -3.92 4.20 -0.97
N VAL A 61 -3.15 3.11 -0.90
CA VAL A 61 -1.71 3.10 -0.62
C VAL A 61 -0.96 2.19 -1.59
N GLY A 62 0.32 2.47 -1.83
CA GLY A 62 1.21 1.65 -2.64
C GLY A 62 1.93 0.61 -1.79
N LEU A 63 1.73 -0.68 -2.10
CA LEU A 63 2.44 -1.79 -1.46
C LEU A 63 3.10 -2.70 -2.50
N ASN A 64 4.35 -3.11 -2.28
CA ASN A 64 5.05 -4.09 -3.11
C ASN A 64 4.51 -5.52 -2.88
N SER A 65 4.94 -6.49 -3.69
CA SER A 65 4.44 -7.87 -3.66
C SER A 65 4.52 -8.51 -2.25
N TRP A 66 5.63 -8.28 -1.54
CA TRP A 66 5.81 -8.77 -0.17
C TRP A 66 4.90 -8.05 0.83
N SER A 67 4.96 -6.72 0.87
CA SER A 67 4.20 -5.91 1.84
C SER A 67 2.70 -6.04 1.62
N HIS A 68 2.26 -6.25 0.38
CA HIS A 68 0.86 -6.40 -0.01
C HIS A 68 0.35 -7.83 0.20
N ARG A 69 0.84 -8.77 -0.62
CA ARG A 69 0.32 -10.14 -0.72
C ARG A 69 1.16 -11.17 0.01
N GLY A 70 2.35 -10.78 0.47
CA GLY A 70 3.31 -11.71 1.08
C GLY A 70 4.03 -12.57 0.06
N GLU A 71 4.10 -12.13 -1.19
CA GLU A 71 4.85 -12.79 -2.25
C GLU A 71 6.33 -12.38 -2.17
N PRO A 72 7.23 -13.32 -1.82
CA PRO A 72 8.65 -13.02 -1.68
C PRO A 72 9.30 -12.54 -2.97
N PHE A 73 10.35 -11.72 -2.86
CA PHE A 73 11.11 -11.24 -4.00
C PHE A 73 12.10 -12.30 -4.48
N GLY A 74 12.26 -12.47 -5.80
CA GLY A 74 13.47 -13.02 -6.43
C GLY A 74 14.04 -14.29 -5.78
N GLY A 75 13.22 -15.31 -5.51
CA GLY A 75 13.67 -16.59 -4.94
C GLY A 75 13.95 -16.57 -3.43
N MET A 76 13.74 -15.45 -2.75
CA MET A 76 13.76 -15.41 -1.28
C MET A 76 12.62 -16.25 -0.71
N SER A 77 12.86 -16.80 0.48
CA SER A 77 11.81 -17.37 1.31
C SER A 77 11.02 -16.26 2.01
N ALA A 78 9.79 -16.59 2.43
CA ALA A 78 8.97 -15.66 3.18
C ALA A 78 9.59 -15.26 4.54
N ALA A 79 10.35 -16.16 5.17
CA ALA A 79 11.08 -15.86 6.40
C ALA A 79 12.21 -14.85 6.17
N GLN A 80 12.93 -14.95 5.04
CA GLN A 80 13.94 -13.95 4.67
C GLN A 80 13.33 -12.58 4.42
N CYS A 81 12.20 -12.52 3.69
CA CYS A 81 11.53 -11.24 3.47
C CYS A 81 11.01 -10.63 4.77
N GLU A 82 10.46 -11.44 5.69
CA GLU A 82 10.01 -10.96 7.00
C GLU A 82 11.17 -10.40 7.83
N ALA A 83 12.30 -11.10 7.88
CA ALA A 83 13.48 -10.67 8.61
C ALA A 83 14.10 -9.37 8.05
N MET A 84 14.08 -9.19 6.72
CA MET A 84 14.72 -8.05 6.07
C MET A 84 13.82 -6.83 5.92
N PHE A 85 12.53 -7.03 5.64
CA PHE A 85 11.61 -5.97 5.25
C PHE A 85 10.45 -5.79 6.23
N GLY A 86 10.41 -6.62 7.28
CA GLY A 86 9.32 -6.64 8.24
C GLY A 86 8.11 -7.45 7.77
N PRO A 87 7.03 -7.44 8.56
CA PRO A 87 5.84 -8.25 8.32
C PRO A 87 5.14 -7.87 7.01
N SER A 88 4.46 -8.85 6.40
CA SER A 88 3.56 -8.66 5.28
C SER A 88 2.13 -8.40 5.76
N TYR A 89 1.39 -7.53 5.08
CA TYR A 89 -0.02 -7.25 5.40
C TYR A 89 -0.88 -8.52 5.30
N ALA A 90 -0.67 -9.35 4.27
CA ALA A 90 -1.45 -10.56 4.06
C ALA A 90 -1.03 -11.71 4.98
N ARG A 91 0.27 -11.88 5.26
CA ARG A 91 0.76 -13.03 6.04
C ARG A 91 0.80 -12.78 7.54
N GLN A 92 1.13 -11.56 7.98
CA GLN A 92 1.23 -11.20 9.40
C GLN A 92 0.43 -9.92 9.71
N PRO A 93 -0.89 -9.89 9.50
CA PRO A 93 -1.70 -8.68 9.58
C PRO A 93 -1.67 -8.00 10.95
N ARG A 94 -1.51 -8.77 12.04
CA ARG A 94 -1.37 -8.19 13.39
C ARG A 94 -0.03 -7.47 13.54
N ALA A 95 1.07 -8.18 13.28
CA ALA A 95 2.41 -7.61 13.37
C ALA A 95 2.59 -6.43 12.41
N PHE A 96 2.01 -6.49 11.21
CA PHE A 96 2.01 -5.36 10.27
C PHE A 96 1.40 -4.11 10.88
N ARG A 97 0.22 -4.22 11.51
CA ARG A 97 -0.44 -3.07 12.13
C ARG A 97 0.30 -2.53 13.35
N GLU A 98 1.00 -3.39 14.07
CA GLU A 98 1.77 -3.02 15.27
C GLU A 98 3.12 -2.39 14.91
N GLN A 99 3.80 -2.89 13.87
CA GLN A 99 5.18 -2.50 13.54
C GLN A 99 5.27 -1.49 12.39
N ILE A 100 4.38 -1.60 11.39
CA ILE A 100 4.38 -0.73 10.21
C ILE A 100 3.33 0.37 10.36
N GLY A 101 2.12 0.00 10.80
CA GLY A 101 1.07 0.95 11.15
C GLY A 101 -0.32 0.53 10.68
N ARG A 102 -1.33 1.26 11.18
CA ARG A 102 -2.74 1.06 10.85
C ARG A 102 -3.16 1.91 9.65
N ASP A 103 -4.29 1.55 9.04
CA ASP A 103 -4.84 2.16 7.83
C ASP A 103 -4.71 3.70 7.76
N ASP A 104 -5.11 4.44 8.80
CA ASP A 104 -5.05 5.91 8.77
C ASP A 104 -3.61 6.44 8.77
N TYR A 105 -2.72 5.84 9.56
CA TYR A 105 -1.29 6.19 9.52
C TYR A 105 -0.67 5.89 8.15
N LEU A 106 -1.00 4.74 7.55
CA LEU A 106 -0.51 4.39 6.21
C LEU A 106 -1.02 5.35 5.14
N LEU A 107 -2.26 5.81 5.30
CA LEU A 107 -2.86 6.78 4.38
C LEU A 107 -2.20 8.15 4.50
N ASP A 108 -1.97 8.63 5.72
CA ASP A 108 -1.27 9.89 5.96
C ASP A 108 0.15 9.84 5.37
N LEU A 109 0.88 8.74 5.62
CA LEU A 109 2.19 8.52 5.02
C LEU A 109 2.14 8.56 3.49
N GLN A 110 1.16 7.90 2.87
CA GLN A 110 1.00 7.91 1.42
C GLN A 110 0.72 9.32 0.89
N ASN A 111 -0.13 10.08 1.57
CA ASN A 111 -0.48 11.44 1.19
C ASN A 111 0.74 12.36 1.26
N THR A 112 1.50 12.29 2.36
CA THR A 112 2.76 13.04 2.50
C THR A 112 3.75 12.70 1.39
N LEU A 113 3.90 11.43 1.03
CA LEU A 113 4.80 11.03 -0.05
C LEU A 113 4.35 11.53 -1.43
N ILE A 114 3.03 11.55 -1.70
CA ILE A 114 2.49 12.12 -2.93
C ILE A 114 2.75 13.63 -2.98
N GLU A 115 2.47 14.35 -1.90
CA GLU A 115 2.72 15.79 -1.80
C GLU A 115 4.20 16.13 -2.05
N GLN A 116 5.12 15.38 -1.43
CA GLN A 116 6.56 15.55 -1.64
C GLN A 116 6.99 15.24 -3.08
N HIS A 117 6.41 14.21 -3.70
CA HIS A 117 6.69 13.85 -5.09
C HIS A 117 6.22 14.94 -6.04
N THR A 118 4.99 15.43 -5.87
CA THR A 118 4.42 16.51 -6.68
C THR A 118 5.21 17.81 -6.51
N ALA A 119 5.61 18.17 -5.29
CA ALA A 119 6.39 19.38 -5.04
C ALA A 119 7.78 19.37 -5.68
N ARG A 120 8.38 18.18 -5.87
CA ARG A 120 9.67 18.02 -6.57
C ARG A 120 9.55 18.04 -8.10
N ALA A 121 8.36 17.76 -8.62
CA ALA A 121 8.09 17.70 -10.04
C ALA A 121 7.60 19.04 -10.63
N ALA A 122 7.30 20.03 -9.77
CA ALA A 122 6.94 21.40 -10.13
C ALA A 122 8.18 22.30 -10.25
#